data_AF-A0A352UMF3-F1
#
_entry.id   AF-A0A352UMF3-F1
#
_cell.length_a   1.000
_cell.length_b   1.000
_cell.length_c   1.000
_cell.angle_alpha   90.00
_cell.angle_beta   90.00
_cell.angle_gamma   90.00
#
_symmetry.space_group_name_H-M   'P 1'
#
loop_
_entity.id
_entity.type
_entity.pdbx_description
1 polymer ?
#
loop_
_entity_poly.entity_id
_entity_poly.type
_entity_poly.pdbx_seq_one_letter_code
_entity_poly.pdbx_strand_id
1 'polypeptide(L)'
;LKYEQIDKTIQDGYALLLEDKQLEGCDKWLEVWEDIKFLMAETRSKDVYEIDKKFDWTQSISNYVQDLEAELHNAGIDDKSFHQKRIDYCRELLQYCGGHEPITENTRRAIAETYADLGDYETCDRLFEEWLDDDPAWGWGYIGWSDGYYLLSTRKKQYEKAENILLGALGQHDLRDRVDVLSRIVELYSQMKNTGKAQEYKRLLLEERRNLPESNPRHIQPPAKSEKVGRNDPCPCGSGKKY
;
A
#
# COMPACT_ATOMS: atom_id res chain seq x y z
N LEU A 1 -22.54 18.96 10.83
CA LEU A 1 -21.61 18.52 11.90
C LEU A 1 -20.18 18.57 11.38
N LYS A 2 -19.15 18.71 12.24
CA LYS A 2 -17.75 18.80 11.78
C LYS A 2 -17.35 17.63 10.88
N TYR A 3 -17.81 16.42 11.19
CA TYR A 3 -17.53 15.23 10.37
C TYR A 3 -18.13 15.30 8.95
N GLU A 4 -19.33 15.86 8.77
CA GLU A 4 -19.97 15.96 7.44
C GLU A 4 -19.16 16.83 6.47
N GLN A 5 -18.49 17.87 7.00
CA GLN A 5 -17.62 18.72 6.21
C GLN A 5 -16.30 18.02 5.85
N ILE A 6 -15.74 17.22 6.78
CA ILE A 6 -14.59 16.37 6.52
C ILE A 6 -14.94 15.34 5.44
N ASP A 7 -16.07 14.65 5.59
CA ASP A 7 -16.56 13.63 4.66
C ASP A 7 -16.74 14.19 3.24
N LYS A 8 -17.41 15.34 3.12
CA LYS A 8 -17.52 16.05 1.84
C LYS A 8 -16.14 16.37 1.25
N THR A 9 -15.20 16.83 2.06
CA THR A 9 -13.87 17.22 1.57
C THR A 9 -13.05 16.02 1.12
N ILE A 10 -13.21 14.86 1.77
CA ILE A 10 -12.67 13.58 1.27
C ILE A 10 -13.19 13.31 -0.14
N GLN A 11 -14.51 13.44 -0.36
CA GLN A 11 -15.12 13.24 -1.69
C GLN A 11 -14.64 14.26 -2.72
N ASP A 12 -14.49 15.53 -2.34
CA ASP A 12 -13.94 16.56 -3.23
C ASP A 12 -12.51 16.19 -3.66
N GLY A 13 -11.70 15.61 -2.78
CA GLY A 13 -10.37 15.11 -3.13
C GLY A 13 -10.42 13.92 -4.11
N TYR A 14 -11.29 12.93 -3.89
CA TYR A 14 -11.49 11.85 -4.89
C TYR A 14 -11.91 12.40 -6.25
N ALA A 15 -12.78 13.43 -6.29
CA ALA A 15 -13.18 14.07 -7.53
C ALA A 15 -11.99 14.74 -8.24
N LEU A 16 -11.08 15.40 -7.50
CA LEU A 16 -9.85 15.96 -8.06
C LEU A 16 -8.95 14.88 -8.68
N LEU A 17 -8.78 13.74 -8.01
CA LEU A 17 -7.99 12.63 -8.54
C LEU A 17 -8.59 12.06 -9.83
N LEU A 18 -9.92 11.94 -9.91
CA LEU A 18 -10.63 11.52 -11.13
C LEU A 18 -10.51 12.51 -12.29
N GLU A 19 -10.22 13.78 -12.01
CA GLU A 19 -9.96 14.85 -12.99
C GLU A 19 -8.47 14.99 -13.35
N ASP A 20 -7.62 14.00 -13.01
CA ASP A 20 -6.16 14.01 -13.18
C ASP A 20 -5.46 15.18 -12.45
N LYS A 21 -6.10 15.75 -11.41
CA LYS A 21 -5.53 16.82 -10.56
C LYS A 21 -4.86 16.24 -9.33
N GLN A 22 -3.92 15.33 -9.55
CA GLN A 22 -3.27 14.53 -8.52
C GLN A 22 -2.69 15.36 -7.36
N LEU A 23 -1.88 16.38 -7.67
CA LEU A 23 -1.19 17.19 -6.67
C LEU A 23 -2.17 17.99 -5.81
N GLU A 24 -3.20 18.55 -6.44
CA GLU A 24 -4.26 19.29 -5.74
C GLU A 24 -5.08 18.37 -4.84
N GLY A 25 -5.43 17.17 -5.33
CA GLY A 25 -6.12 16.15 -4.55
C GLY A 25 -5.32 15.72 -3.32
N CYS A 26 -4.02 15.47 -3.48
CA CYS A 26 -3.12 15.12 -2.38
C CYS A 26 -3.00 16.24 -1.33
N ASP A 27 -2.78 17.49 -1.76
CA ASP A 27 -2.71 18.62 -0.83
C ASP A 27 -4.03 18.82 -0.08
N LYS A 28 -5.16 18.68 -0.79
CA LYS A 28 -6.49 18.75 -0.20
C LYS A 28 -6.70 17.65 0.85
N TRP A 29 -6.30 16.43 0.55
CA TRP A 29 -6.40 15.32 1.49
C TRP A 29 -5.45 15.46 2.67
N LEU A 30 -4.27 16.07 2.52
CA LEU A 30 -3.42 16.38 3.68
C LEU A 30 -4.09 17.38 4.64
N GLU A 31 -4.83 18.38 4.12
CA GLU A 31 -5.65 19.27 4.97
C GLU A 31 -6.72 18.48 5.74
N VAL A 32 -7.39 17.54 5.05
CA VAL A 32 -8.41 16.67 5.67
C VAL A 32 -7.81 15.83 6.80
N TRP A 33 -6.58 15.35 6.65
CA TRP A 33 -5.91 14.57 7.69
C TRP A 33 -5.75 15.36 9.00
N GLU A 34 -5.41 16.65 8.91
CA GLU A 34 -5.37 17.53 10.09
C GLU A 34 -6.75 17.66 10.76
N ASP A 35 -7.80 17.80 9.96
CA ASP A 35 -9.17 17.87 10.47
C ASP A 35 -9.63 16.56 11.13
N ILE A 36 -9.22 15.41 10.59
CA ILE A 36 -9.47 14.08 11.18
C ILE A 36 -8.75 13.96 12.53
N LYS A 37 -7.47 14.34 12.63
CA LYS A 37 -6.73 14.32 13.90
C LYS A 37 -7.41 15.20 14.96
N PHE A 38 -7.93 16.36 14.57
CA PHE A 38 -8.70 17.19 15.48
C PHE A 38 -10.01 16.53 15.92
N LEU A 39 -10.76 15.93 14.98
CA LEU A 39 -11.98 15.18 15.28
C LEU A 39 -11.72 13.99 16.21
N MET A 40 -10.59 13.29 16.03
CA MET A 40 -10.13 12.23 16.93
C MET A 40 -9.93 12.74 18.35
N ALA A 41 -9.25 13.87 18.50
CA ALA A 41 -9.04 14.50 19.80
C ALA A 41 -10.37 14.89 20.49
N GLU A 42 -11.28 15.54 19.75
CA GLU A 42 -12.59 15.96 20.29
C GLU A 42 -13.46 14.78 20.74
N THR A 43 -13.45 13.71 19.95
CA THR A 43 -14.27 12.52 20.21
C THR A 43 -13.57 11.50 21.10
N ARG A 44 -12.34 11.78 21.53
CA ARG A 44 -11.47 10.88 22.29
C ARG A 44 -11.29 9.52 21.62
N SER A 45 -11.23 9.52 20.28
CA SER A 45 -10.86 8.32 19.51
C SER A 45 -9.36 8.12 19.53
N LYS A 46 -8.92 6.89 19.68
CA LYS A 46 -7.49 6.53 19.77
C LYS A 46 -6.86 6.23 18.42
N ASP A 47 -7.65 5.72 17.49
CA ASP A 47 -7.19 5.28 16.19
C ASP A 47 -8.22 5.58 15.09
N VAL A 48 -7.78 5.38 13.85
CA VAL A 48 -8.61 5.59 12.66
C VAL A 48 -9.85 4.70 12.63
N TYR A 49 -9.80 3.50 13.23
CA TYR A 49 -10.91 2.54 13.24
C TYR A 49 -12.03 2.95 14.21
N GLU A 50 -11.67 3.55 15.35
CA GLU A 50 -12.65 4.09 16.29
C GLU A 50 -13.42 5.27 15.68
N ILE A 51 -12.77 6.14 14.90
CA ILE A 51 -13.47 7.18 14.14
C ILE A 51 -14.33 6.58 13.04
N ASP A 52 -13.83 5.59 12.32
CA ASP A 52 -14.55 4.95 11.22
C ASP A 52 -15.92 4.42 11.68
N LYS A 53 -15.98 3.88 12.91
CA LYS A 53 -17.22 3.33 13.50
C LYS A 53 -18.16 4.37 14.10
N LYS A 54 -17.67 5.58 14.40
CA LYS A 54 -18.43 6.61 15.13
C LYS A 54 -19.37 7.43 14.25
N PHE A 55 -19.07 7.51 12.96
CA PHE A 55 -19.81 8.34 12.01
C PHE A 55 -20.18 7.53 10.77
N ASP A 56 -21.21 8.00 10.06
CA ASP A 56 -21.66 7.42 8.79
C ASP A 56 -20.91 8.12 7.66
N TRP A 57 -19.70 7.63 7.37
CA TRP A 57 -18.83 8.18 6.34
C TRP A 57 -19.25 7.70 4.95
N THR A 58 -19.10 8.56 3.93
CA THR A 58 -19.27 8.17 2.53
C THR A 58 -18.15 7.22 2.11
N GLN A 59 -16.94 7.42 2.64
CA GLN A 59 -15.78 6.54 2.48
C GLN A 59 -15.18 6.17 3.83
N SER A 60 -14.80 4.90 3.98
CA SER A 60 -14.11 4.42 5.18
C SER A 60 -12.85 5.25 5.43
N ILE A 61 -12.66 5.77 6.64
CA ILE A 61 -11.45 6.50 7.02
C ILE A 61 -10.23 5.59 6.88
N SER A 62 -10.37 4.31 7.22
CA SER A 62 -9.31 3.32 7.02
C SER A 62 -8.92 3.09 5.55
N ASN A 63 -9.83 3.32 4.60
CA ASN A 63 -9.50 3.30 3.17
C ASN A 63 -8.84 4.61 2.75
N TYR A 64 -9.46 5.74 3.12
CA TYR A 64 -8.94 7.08 2.79
C TYR A 64 -7.48 7.26 3.22
N VAL A 65 -7.07 6.81 4.42
CA VAL A 65 -5.68 6.97 4.86
C VAL A 65 -4.68 6.15 4.03
N GLN A 66 -5.10 4.99 3.52
CA GLN A 66 -4.27 4.17 2.63
C GLN A 66 -4.27 4.74 1.21
N ASP A 67 -5.39 5.24 0.73
CA ASP A 67 -5.47 5.90 -0.58
C ASP A 67 -4.62 7.16 -0.59
N LEU A 68 -4.68 8.00 0.44
CA LEU A 68 -3.82 9.18 0.57
C LEU A 68 -2.33 8.79 0.54
N GLU A 69 -1.92 7.75 1.26
CA GLU A 69 -0.55 7.24 1.21
C GLU A 69 -0.12 6.86 -0.22
N ALA A 70 -0.95 6.11 -0.93
CA ALA A 70 -0.66 5.63 -2.28
C ALA A 70 -0.62 6.80 -3.28
N GLU A 71 -1.52 7.76 -3.12
CA GLU A 71 -1.60 8.93 -3.98
C GLU A 71 -0.46 9.92 -3.75
N LEU A 72 0.07 10.01 -2.52
CA LEU A 72 1.31 10.74 -2.24
C LEU A 72 2.53 10.07 -2.89
N HIS A 73 2.55 8.74 -2.99
CA HIS A 73 3.59 8.03 -3.75
C HIS A 73 3.49 8.37 -5.25
N ASN A 74 2.29 8.27 -5.82
CA ASN A 74 2.03 8.59 -7.22
C ASN A 74 2.43 10.04 -7.55
N ALA A 75 2.02 11.00 -6.71
CA ALA A 75 2.43 12.40 -6.84
C ALA A 75 3.95 12.58 -6.76
N GLY A 76 4.62 11.78 -5.92
CA GLY A 76 6.08 11.76 -5.76
C GLY A 76 6.86 11.42 -7.03
N ILE A 77 6.26 10.62 -7.93
CA ILE A 77 6.85 10.25 -9.22
C ILE A 77 7.09 11.51 -10.08
N ASP A 78 6.12 12.43 -10.09
CA ASP A 78 6.19 13.68 -10.86
C ASP A 78 6.88 14.80 -10.07
N ASP A 79 6.57 14.94 -8.78
CA ASP A 79 7.14 15.94 -7.87
C ASP A 79 7.66 15.28 -6.60
N LYS A 80 8.99 15.13 -6.54
CA LYS A 80 9.70 14.51 -5.41
C LYS A 80 9.43 15.16 -4.05
N SER A 81 8.92 16.40 -3.99
CA SER A 81 8.51 17.00 -2.71
C SER A 81 7.39 16.21 -2.03
N PHE A 82 6.55 15.50 -2.79
CA PHE A 82 5.49 14.64 -2.26
C PHE A 82 6.00 13.36 -1.61
N HIS A 83 7.21 12.90 -1.94
CA HIS A 83 7.85 11.82 -1.18
C HIS A 83 8.15 12.24 0.26
N GLN A 84 8.60 13.47 0.48
CA GLN A 84 8.78 13.97 1.85
C GLN A 84 7.44 14.09 2.59
N LYS A 85 6.40 14.60 1.91
CA LYS A 85 5.03 14.63 2.46
C LYS A 85 4.52 13.23 2.83
N ARG A 86 4.75 12.21 1.99
CA ARG A 86 4.42 10.80 2.28
C ARG A 86 5.11 10.31 3.54
N ILE A 87 6.41 10.56 3.69
CA ILE A 87 7.17 10.16 4.89
C ILE A 87 6.59 10.82 6.15
N ASP A 88 6.36 12.13 6.12
CA ASP A 88 5.87 12.87 7.28
C ASP A 88 4.45 12.41 7.64
N TYR A 89 3.56 12.32 6.65
CA TYR A 89 2.21 11.80 6.81
C TYR A 89 2.17 10.38 7.38
N CYS A 90 2.95 9.45 6.81
CA CYS A 90 2.97 8.06 7.28
C CYS A 90 3.52 7.92 8.70
N ARG A 91 4.51 8.73 9.09
CA ARG A 91 5.01 8.76 10.47
C ARG A 91 3.97 9.23 11.47
N GLU A 92 3.13 10.18 11.09
CA GLU A 92 1.98 10.57 11.90
C GLU A 92 0.93 9.48 11.93
N LEU A 93 0.58 8.88 10.79
CA LEU A 93 -0.41 7.81 10.69
C LEU A 93 -0.04 6.63 11.60
N LEU A 94 1.24 6.27 11.72
CA LEU A 94 1.72 5.24 12.67
C LEU A 94 1.37 5.50 14.13
N GLN A 95 1.06 6.74 14.52
CA GLN A 95 0.61 7.08 15.87
C GLN A 95 -0.89 6.81 16.07
N TYR A 96 -1.63 6.61 14.96
CA TYR A 96 -3.08 6.51 14.91
C TYR A 96 -3.58 5.22 14.23
N CYS A 97 -2.69 4.31 13.85
CA CYS A 97 -3.01 2.94 13.46
C CYS A 97 -2.45 1.95 14.50
N GLY A 98 -3.22 0.91 14.80
CA GLY A 98 -2.88 -0.06 15.85
C GLY A 98 -1.94 -1.16 15.36
N GLY A 99 -1.02 -1.61 16.22
CA GLY A 99 -0.35 -2.92 16.18
C GLY A 99 0.07 -3.45 14.80
N HIS A 100 -0.19 -4.75 14.55
CA HIS A 100 0.18 -5.47 13.31
C HIS A 100 -0.98 -5.53 12.30
N GLU A 101 -1.80 -4.49 12.21
CA GLU A 101 -2.87 -4.44 11.22
C GLU A 101 -2.31 -4.08 9.83
N PRO A 102 -2.99 -4.44 8.72
CA PRO A 102 -2.52 -4.16 7.38
C PRO A 102 -2.17 -2.69 7.13
N ILE A 103 -2.88 -1.74 7.77
CA ILE A 103 -2.56 -0.31 7.67
C ILE A 103 -1.17 -0.04 8.24
N THR A 104 -0.84 -0.56 9.42
CA THR A 104 0.45 -0.35 10.06
C THR A 104 1.60 -0.95 9.24
N GLU A 105 1.42 -2.18 8.76
CA GLU A 105 2.40 -2.85 7.90
C GLU A 105 2.61 -2.09 6.58
N ASN A 106 1.53 -1.69 5.91
CA ASN A 106 1.59 -0.91 4.67
C ASN A 106 2.26 0.44 4.90
N THR A 107 1.93 1.13 6.00
CA THR A 107 2.49 2.44 6.35
C THR A 107 3.99 2.35 6.67
N ARG A 108 4.43 1.28 7.35
CA ARG A 108 5.86 1.01 7.56
C ARG A 108 6.58 0.84 6.21
N ARG A 109 6.08 -0.05 5.35
CA ARG A 109 6.60 -0.25 3.99
C ARG A 109 6.67 1.06 3.21
N ALA A 110 5.61 1.86 3.24
CA ALA A 110 5.52 3.14 2.57
C ALA A 110 6.68 4.06 2.91
N ILE A 111 7.01 4.19 4.20
CA ILE A 111 8.12 5.03 4.67
C ILE A 111 9.45 4.51 4.11
N ALA A 112 9.73 3.21 4.29
CA ALA A 112 11.01 2.64 3.88
C ALA A 112 11.20 2.63 2.36
N GLU A 113 10.15 2.29 1.60
CA GLU A 113 10.14 2.32 0.13
C GLU A 113 10.34 3.75 -0.39
N THR A 114 9.73 4.76 0.24
CA THR A 114 9.94 6.17 -0.13
C THR A 114 11.40 6.62 0.03
N TYR A 115 12.11 6.15 1.07
CA TYR A 115 13.54 6.43 1.21
C TYR A 115 14.35 5.82 0.05
N ALA A 116 13.99 4.62 -0.42
CA ALA A 116 14.60 4.03 -1.61
C ALA A 116 14.29 4.84 -2.89
N ASP A 117 13.06 5.34 -3.05
CA ASP A 117 12.66 6.21 -4.17
C ASP A 117 13.50 7.52 -4.20
N LEU A 118 13.84 8.04 -3.02
CA LEU A 118 14.73 9.19 -2.83
C LEU A 118 16.23 8.83 -2.99
N GLY A 119 16.57 7.55 -3.12
CA GLY A 119 17.93 7.04 -3.24
C GLY A 119 18.68 6.84 -1.92
N ASP A 120 18.02 7.06 -0.78
CA ASP A 120 18.55 6.82 0.56
C ASP A 120 18.28 5.36 0.98
N TYR A 121 19.07 4.47 0.39
CA TYR A 121 18.98 3.05 0.69
C TYR A 121 19.52 2.68 2.08
N GLU A 122 20.37 3.52 2.67
CA GLU A 122 20.87 3.29 4.03
C GLU A 122 19.72 3.41 5.04
N THR A 123 18.91 4.48 4.93
CA THR A 123 17.72 4.62 5.76
C THR A 123 16.66 3.57 5.45
N CYS A 124 16.45 3.24 4.17
CA CYS A 124 15.54 2.16 3.75
C CYS A 124 15.90 0.83 4.43
N ASP A 125 17.16 0.41 4.34
CA ASP A 125 17.64 -0.84 4.93
C ASP A 125 17.47 -0.83 6.44
N ARG A 126 17.93 0.23 7.11
CA ARG A 126 17.86 0.33 8.56
C ARG A 126 16.43 0.21 9.09
N LEU A 127 15.44 0.80 8.39
CA LEU A 127 14.04 0.71 8.79
C LEU A 127 13.48 -0.71 8.63
N PHE A 128 13.79 -1.38 7.51
CA PHE A 128 13.38 -2.77 7.33
C PHE A 128 14.06 -3.71 8.34
N GLU A 129 15.35 -3.53 8.59
CA GLU A 129 16.10 -4.27 9.63
C GLU A 129 15.43 -4.09 11.00
N GLU A 130 15.20 -2.84 11.42
CA GLU A 130 14.57 -2.52 12.70
C GLU A 130 13.18 -3.18 12.87
N TRP A 131 12.32 -3.10 11.85
CA TRP A 131 10.97 -3.66 11.93
C TRP A 131 10.91 -5.17 11.76
N LEU A 132 11.83 -5.78 11.02
CA LEU A 132 11.91 -7.23 10.87
C LEU A 132 12.63 -7.90 12.05
N ASP A 133 13.46 -7.15 12.79
CA ASP A 133 13.95 -7.59 14.10
C ASP A 133 12.81 -7.63 15.14
N ASP A 134 11.87 -6.68 15.10
CA ASP A 134 10.68 -6.66 15.94
C ASP A 134 9.63 -7.72 15.52
N ASP A 135 9.43 -7.89 14.22
CA ASP A 135 8.46 -8.83 13.65
C ASP A 135 9.05 -9.66 12.50
N PRO A 136 9.85 -10.70 12.82
CA PRO A 136 10.49 -11.54 11.81
C PRO A 136 9.50 -12.42 11.03
N ALA A 137 8.23 -12.44 11.43
CA ALA A 137 7.19 -13.16 10.72
C ALA A 137 6.55 -12.32 9.61
N TRP A 138 6.88 -11.03 9.47
CA TRP A 138 6.26 -10.11 8.51
C TRP A 138 6.71 -10.36 7.05
N GLY A 139 6.04 -11.29 6.37
CA GLY A 139 6.36 -11.67 4.98
C GLY A 139 6.34 -10.51 3.98
N TRP A 140 5.35 -9.63 4.06
CA TRP A 140 5.28 -8.47 3.18
C TRP A 140 6.39 -7.45 3.43
N GLY A 141 6.94 -7.38 4.64
CA GLY A 141 8.13 -6.59 4.95
C GLY A 141 9.34 -7.03 4.15
N TYR A 142 9.63 -8.35 4.16
CA TYR A 142 10.70 -8.92 3.34
C TYR A 142 10.45 -8.72 1.83
N ILE A 143 9.21 -8.88 1.37
CA ILE A 143 8.86 -8.66 -0.05
C ILE A 143 9.16 -7.21 -0.45
N GLY A 144 8.63 -6.23 0.30
CA GLY A 144 8.86 -4.82 0.02
C GLY A 144 10.33 -4.44 0.04
N TRP A 145 11.07 -4.93 1.04
CA TRP A 145 12.51 -4.72 1.11
C TRP A 145 13.23 -5.27 -0.11
N SER A 146 12.91 -6.50 -0.53
CA SER A 146 13.51 -7.14 -1.71
C SER A 146 13.19 -6.39 -3.00
N ASP A 147 11.95 -5.89 -3.15
CA ASP A 147 11.45 -5.24 -4.35
C ASP A 147 12.20 -3.95 -4.66
N GLY A 148 12.57 -3.19 -3.63
CA GLY A 148 13.39 -1.98 -3.74
C GLY A 148 14.76 -2.23 -4.38
N TYR A 149 15.24 -3.48 -4.45
CA TYR A 149 16.54 -3.84 -5.01
C TYR A 149 16.50 -4.35 -6.44
N TYR A 150 15.38 -4.86 -6.95
CA TYR A 150 15.34 -5.45 -8.29
C TYR A 150 14.08 -5.12 -9.11
N LEU A 151 12.91 -5.02 -8.48
CA LEU A 151 11.66 -4.78 -9.18
C LEU A 151 11.41 -3.29 -9.38
N LEU A 152 11.49 -2.54 -8.29
CA LEU A 152 11.21 -1.10 -8.22
C LEU A 152 12.48 -0.25 -8.32
N SER A 153 13.66 -0.88 -8.25
CA SER A 153 14.95 -0.20 -8.33
C SER A 153 15.10 0.59 -9.63
N THR A 154 15.21 1.91 -9.52
CA THR A 154 15.60 2.82 -10.61
C THR A 154 17.11 2.82 -10.87
N ARG A 155 17.91 2.27 -9.94
CA ARG A 155 19.35 2.01 -10.10
C ARG A 155 19.63 0.62 -10.66
N LYS A 156 20.93 0.29 -10.79
CA LYS A 156 21.38 -1.06 -11.13
C LYS A 156 20.75 -2.08 -10.18
N LYS A 157 19.99 -3.03 -10.74
CA LYS A 157 19.34 -4.12 -10.01
C LYS A 157 20.36 -4.95 -9.23
N GLN A 158 20.08 -5.20 -7.96
CA GLN A 158 20.89 -6.00 -7.04
C GLN A 158 20.14 -7.30 -6.70
N TYR A 159 20.11 -8.21 -7.68
CA TYR A 159 19.40 -9.49 -7.55
C TYR A 159 19.89 -10.32 -6.36
N GLU A 160 21.19 -10.34 -6.09
CA GLU A 160 21.76 -11.08 -4.95
C GLU A 160 21.24 -10.57 -3.61
N LYS A 161 21.11 -9.25 -3.44
CA LYS A 161 20.54 -8.68 -2.21
C LYS A 161 19.06 -9.03 -2.06
N ALA A 162 18.29 -8.91 -3.14
CA ALA A 162 16.88 -9.31 -3.14
C ALA A 162 16.70 -10.83 -2.85
N GLU A 163 17.56 -11.68 -3.42
CA GLU A 163 17.60 -13.11 -3.16
C GLU A 163 17.88 -13.39 -1.68
N ASN A 164 18.91 -12.78 -1.11
CA ASN A 164 19.28 -12.96 0.30
C ASN A 164 18.16 -12.56 1.26
N ILE A 165 17.46 -11.44 0.99
CA ILE A 165 16.32 -10.98 1.80
C ILE A 165 15.18 -12.02 1.76
N LEU A 166 14.77 -12.46 0.58
CA LEU A 166 13.65 -13.39 0.43
C LEU A 166 13.97 -14.81 0.95
N LEU A 167 15.21 -15.28 0.78
CA LEU A 167 15.64 -16.56 1.35
C LEU A 167 15.77 -16.47 2.88
N GLY A 168 16.20 -15.32 3.41
CA GLY A 168 16.18 -15.03 4.84
C GLY A 168 14.76 -15.12 5.42
N ALA A 169 13.76 -14.58 4.71
CA ALA A 169 12.35 -14.69 5.07
C ALA A 169 11.91 -16.16 5.14
N LEU A 170 12.22 -16.98 4.12
CA LEU A 170 11.83 -18.40 4.11
C LEU A 170 12.43 -19.21 5.27
N GLY A 171 13.57 -18.78 5.80
CA GLY A 171 14.21 -19.37 6.97
C GLY A 171 13.46 -19.11 8.29
N GLN A 172 12.53 -18.15 8.32
CA GLN A 172 11.72 -17.86 9.49
C GLN A 172 10.66 -18.96 9.69
N HIS A 173 10.56 -19.47 10.91
CA HIS A 173 9.65 -20.58 11.25
C HIS A 173 8.19 -20.17 11.06
N ASP A 174 7.78 -19.05 11.65
CA ASP A 174 6.40 -18.57 11.69
C ASP A 174 6.09 -17.51 10.60
N LEU A 175 6.80 -17.58 9.46
CA LEU A 175 6.64 -16.64 8.36
C LEU A 175 5.18 -16.52 7.90
N ARG A 176 4.59 -15.33 8.09
CA ARG A 176 3.30 -14.95 7.49
C ARG A 176 3.47 -14.75 5.99
N ASP A 177 2.40 -14.97 5.23
CA ASP A 177 2.37 -14.77 3.76
C ASP A 177 3.46 -15.57 3.01
N ARG A 178 3.83 -16.75 3.53
CA ARG A 178 4.84 -17.65 2.91
C ARG A 178 4.54 -17.94 1.43
N VAL A 179 3.28 -18.06 1.05
CA VAL A 179 2.86 -18.23 -0.36
C VAL A 179 3.24 -17.02 -1.22
N ASP A 180 3.07 -15.81 -0.69
CA ASP A 180 3.41 -14.57 -1.41
C ASP A 180 4.94 -14.42 -1.52
N VAL A 181 5.68 -14.75 -0.45
CA VAL A 181 7.16 -14.79 -0.47
C VAL A 181 7.67 -15.81 -1.50
N LEU A 182 7.10 -17.02 -1.54
CA LEU A 182 7.46 -18.04 -2.54
C LEU A 182 7.14 -17.59 -3.96
N SER A 183 5.98 -16.94 -4.17
CA SER A 183 5.63 -16.35 -5.47
C SER A 183 6.67 -15.31 -5.90
N ARG A 184 7.07 -14.44 -4.98
CA ARG A 184 8.08 -13.41 -5.22
C ARG A 184 9.44 -13.99 -5.60
N ILE A 185 9.85 -15.09 -4.95
CA ILE A 185 11.09 -15.80 -5.29
C ILE A 185 11.03 -16.41 -6.70
N VAL A 186 9.89 -16.97 -7.11
CA VAL A 186 9.70 -17.48 -8.47
C VAL A 186 9.84 -16.36 -9.50
N GLU A 187 9.27 -15.20 -9.25
CA GLU A 187 9.39 -14.02 -10.12
C GLU A 187 10.84 -13.53 -10.21
N LEU A 188 11.54 -13.45 -9.07
CA LEU A 188 12.95 -13.06 -9.00
C LEU A 188 13.83 -13.96 -9.90
N TYR A 189 13.77 -15.28 -9.70
CA TYR A 189 14.57 -16.20 -10.51
C TYR A 189 14.15 -16.22 -11.99
N SER A 190 12.87 -15.97 -12.27
CA SER A 190 12.39 -15.81 -13.64
C SER A 190 13.00 -14.58 -14.31
N GLN A 191 13.11 -13.43 -13.61
CA GLN A 191 13.80 -12.24 -14.13
C GLN A 191 15.31 -12.48 -14.32
N MET A 192 15.93 -13.25 -13.42
CA MET A 192 17.33 -13.68 -13.55
C MET A 192 17.54 -14.74 -14.64
N LYS A 193 16.48 -15.20 -15.31
CA LYS A 193 16.48 -16.31 -16.29
C LYS A 193 17.02 -17.63 -15.72
N ASN A 194 16.96 -17.82 -14.41
CA ASN A 194 17.32 -19.06 -13.72
C ASN A 194 16.10 -19.99 -13.66
N THR A 195 15.81 -20.65 -14.78
CA THR A 195 14.64 -21.53 -14.93
C THR A 195 14.65 -22.72 -13.98
N GLY A 196 15.83 -23.22 -13.61
CA GLY A 196 15.99 -24.32 -12.66
C GLY A 196 15.47 -23.95 -11.28
N LYS A 197 16.00 -22.89 -10.68
CA LYS A 197 15.54 -22.40 -9.37
C LYS A 197 14.08 -21.92 -9.43
N ALA A 198 13.68 -21.20 -10.49
CA ALA A 198 12.28 -20.77 -10.63
C ALA A 198 11.31 -21.96 -10.59
N GLN A 199 11.64 -23.07 -11.25
CA GLN A 199 10.81 -24.26 -11.25
C GLN A 199 10.83 -25.01 -9.90
N GLU A 200 11.95 -25.01 -9.19
CA GLU A 200 12.09 -25.56 -7.85
C GLU A 200 11.17 -24.83 -6.87
N TYR A 201 11.29 -23.51 -6.75
CA TYR A 201 10.45 -22.71 -5.85
C TYR A 201 8.98 -22.71 -6.28
N LYS A 202 8.69 -22.86 -7.58
CA LYS A 202 7.30 -23.06 -8.04
C LYS A 202 6.69 -24.36 -7.53
N ARG A 203 7.48 -25.43 -7.34
CA ARG A 203 6.96 -26.67 -6.72
C ARG A 203 6.67 -26.45 -5.25
N LEU A 204 7.58 -25.79 -4.52
CA LEU A 204 7.38 -25.43 -3.11
C LEU A 204 6.14 -24.55 -2.93
N LEU A 205 5.96 -23.53 -3.80
CA LEU A 205 4.76 -22.68 -3.82
C LEU A 205 3.47 -23.49 -3.96
N LEU A 206 3.45 -24.47 -4.87
CA LEU A 206 2.28 -25.32 -5.10
C LEU A 206 2.03 -26.28 -3.93
N GLU A 207 3.07 -26.76 -3.27
CA GLU A 207 2.98 -27.57 -2.06
C GLU A 207 2.42 -26.77 -0.89
N GLU A 208 2.97 -25.58 -0.64
CA GLU A 208 2.50 -24.66 0.39
C GLU A 208 1.01 -24.34 0.22
N ARG A 209 0.58 -24.00 -1.02
CA ARG A 209 -0.83 -23.74 -1.33
C ARG A 209 -1.75 -24.93 -1.09
N ARG A 210 -1.27 -26.17 -1.23
CA ARG A 210 -2.06 -27.37 -0.95
C ARG A 210 -2.22 -27.63 0.54
N ASN A 211 -1.25 -27.18 1.34
CA ASN A 211 -1.24 -27.36 2.80
C ASN A 211 -2.00 -26.25 3.54
N LEU A 212 -2.34 -25.15 2.85
CA LEU A 212 -3.20 -24.13 3.43
C LEU A 212 -4.59 -24.71 3.75
N PRO A 213 -5.17 -24.38 4.91
CA PRO A 213 -6.56 -24.70 5.19
C PRO A 213 -7.45 -24.10 4.10
N GLU A 214 -8.55 -24.78 3.76
CA GLU A 214 -9.66 -24.15 3.03
C GLU A 214 -10.28 -23.05 3.92
N SER A 215 -9.64 -21.89 4.00
CA SER A 215 -10.18 -20.72 4.69
C SER A 215 -10.72 -19.73 3.66
N ASN A 216 -12.03 -19.51 3.77
CA ASN A 216 -12.90 -18.43 3.29
C ASN A 216 -12.20 -17.33 2.46
N PRO A 217 -12.70 -16.97 1.26
CA PRO A 217 -12.03 -16.02 0.38
C PRO A 217 -11.74 -14.74 1.16
N ARG A 218 -10.44 -14.37 1.22
CA ARG A 218 -10.02 -13.00 1.54
C ARG A 218 -10.99 -12.08 0.82
N HIS A 219 -11.61 -11.12 1.52
CA HIS A 219 -12.39 -10.05 0.89
C HIS A 219 -11.47 -9.23 -0.01
N ILE A 220 -11.16 -9.78 -1.18
CA ILE A 220 -10.82 -9.00 -2.35
C ILE A 220 -12.13 -8.29 -2.62
N GLN A 221 -12.23 -7.02 -2.24
CA GLN A 221 -13.29 -6.20 -2.80
C GLN A 221 -13.17 -6.37 -4.31
N PRO A 222 -14.19 -6.90 -5.00
CA PRO A 222 -14.16 -6.88 -6.44
C PRO A 222 -13.94 -5.41 -6.83
N PRO A 223 -13.07 -5.10 -7.81
CA PRO A 223 -12.97 -3.74 -8.31
C PRO A 223 -14.40 -3.26 -8.56
N ALA A 224 -14.75 -2.11 -7.99
CA ALA A 224 -16.07 -1.53 -8.15
C ALA A 224 -16.47 -1.73 -9.62
N LYS A 225 -17.60 -2.40 -9.85
CA LYS A 225 -18.10 -2.59 -11.21
C LYS A 225 -18.34 -1.18 -11.77
N SER A 226 -17.36 -0.63 -12.46
CA SER A 226 -17.62 0.39 -13.43
C SER A 226 -18.49 -0.32 -14.47
N GLU A 227 -19.74 0.12 -14.59
CA GLU A 227 -20.51 -0.17 -15.78
C GLU A 227 -19.66 0.35 -16.94
N LYS A 228 -19.03 -0.58 -17.68
CA LYS A 228 -18.25 -0.23 -18.85
C LYS A 228 -19.22 0.40 -19.82
N VAL A 229 -19.24 1.72 -19.88
CA VAL A 229 -20.05 2.43 -20.86
C VAL A 229 -19.50 2.06 -22.22
N GLY A 230 -20.28 1.28 -22.96
CA GLY A 230 -19.92 0.81 -24.27
C GLY A 230 -19.92 1.97 -25.25
N ARG A 231 -19.08 1.87 -26.29
CA ARG A 231 -18.99 2.82 -27.43
C ARG A 231 -20.32 3.04 -28.20
N ASN A 232 -21.39 2.38 -27.79
CA ASN A 232 -22.72 2.48 -28.36
C ASN A 232 -23.76 2.99 -27.36
N ASP A 233 -23.40 3.19 -26.10
CA ASP A 233 -24.30 3.67 -25.06
C ASP A 233 -24.52 5.18 -25.19
N PRO A 234 -25.68 5.70 -24.77
CA PRO A 234 -25.99 7.13 -24.86
C PRO A 234 -25.03 7.98 -24.01
N CYS A 235 -24.54 9.10 -24.54
CA CYS A 235 -23.74 10.05 -23.78
C CYS A 235 -24.54 10.57 -22.56
N PRO A 236 -24.00 10.53 -21.33
CA PRO A 236 -24.65 10.99 -20.11
C PRO A 236 -24.88 12.51 -20.12
N CYS A 237 -24.25 13.22 -21.06
CA CYS A 237 -24.50 14.62 -21.36
C CYS A 237 -25.87 14.91 -22.03
N GLY A 238 -26.67 13.88 -22.37
CA GLY A 238 -27.99 14.04 -22.98
C GLY A 238 -27.97 14.57 -24.42
N SER A 239 -26.80 14.62 -25.07
CA SER A 239 -26.62 15.23 -26.39
C SER A 239 -27.15 14.40 -27.57
N GLY A 240 -27.67 13.19 -27.32
CA GLY A 240 -28.10 12.25 -28.35
C GLY A 240 -26.95 11.59 -29.13
N LYS A 241 -25.68 11.84 -28.77
CA LYS A 241 -24.50 11.17 -29.33
C LYS A 241 -24.17 9.92 -28.51
N LYS A 242 -23.60 8.91 -29.16
CA LYS A 242 -23.02 7.73 -28.50
C LYS A 242 -21.67 8.09 -27.88
N TYR A 243 -21.24 7.34 -26.86
CA TYR A 243 -19.89 7.41 -26.29
C TYR A 243 -18.79 7.16 -27.33
#